data_AF-A0A820KKQ1-F1
#
_entry.id   AF-A0A820KKQ1-F1
#
_cell.length_a   1.000
_cell.length_b   1.000
_cell.length_c   1.000
_cell.angle_alpha   90.00
_cell.angle_beta   90.00
_cell.angle_gamma   90.00
#
_symmetry.space_group_name_H-M   'P 1'
#
loop_
_entity.id
_entity.type
_entity.pdbx_description
1 polymer ?
#
loop_
_entity_poly.entity_id
_entity_poly.type
_entity_poly.pdbx_seq_one_letter_code
_entity_poly.pdbx_strand_id
1 'polypeptide(L)' 'MLNKALRVQNTELLLLFRFVIRDIYERLKKHQCQDPVRVYRYQAMSTDELNALQQSIGQFISINSFFSTSADRDVAL' A
#
# COMPACT_ATOMS: atom_id res chain seq x y z
N MET A 1 7.42 -6.33 -7.57
CA MET A 1 8.59 -6.83 -6.79
C MET A 1 8.77 -6.07 -5.49
N LEU A 2 8.90 -4.73 -5.50
CA LEU A 2 9.05 -3.92 -4.27
C LEU A 2 7.95 -4.19 -3.22
N ASN A 3 6.67 -4.11 -3.59
CA ASN A 3 5.57 -4.41 -2.66
C ASN A 3 5.56 -5.84 -2.12
N LYS A 4 6.17 -6.81 -2.82
CA LYS A 4 6.35 -8.17 -2.29
C LYS A 4 7.49 -8.18 -1.28
N ALA A 5 8.62 -7.53 -1.60
CA ALA A 5 9.76 -7.39 -0.71
C ALA A 5 9.39 -6.70 0.62
N LEU A 6 8.59 -5.63 0.57
CA LEU A 6 8.08 -4.95 1.76
C LEU A 6 7.18 -5.87 2.60
N ARG A 7 6.25 -6.59 1.97
CA ARG A 7 5.32 -7.51 2.66
C ARG A 7 6.03 -8.64 3.39
N VAL A 8 7.04 -9.23 2.76
CA VAL A 8 7.83 -10.33 3.37
C VAL A 8 9.08 -9.84 4.11
N GLN A 9 9.24 -8.51 4.23
CA GLN A 9 10.38 -7.87 4.89
C GLN A 9 11.76 -8.36 4.41
N ASN A 10 11.90 -8.59 3.10
CA ASN A 10 13.17 -9.03 2.52
C ASN A 10 14.17 -7.86 2.52
N THR A 11 15.00 -7.79 3.55
CA THR A 11 15.93 -6.67 3.81
C THR A 11 16.98 -6.49 2.72
N GLU A 12 17.52 -7.58 2.17
CA GLU A 12 18.50 -7.52 1.07
C GLU A 12 17.90 -6.85 -0.17
N LEU A 13 16.70 -7.28 -0.56
CA LEU A 13 16.02 -6.74 -1.72
C LEU A 13 15.55 -5.29 -1.47
N LEU A 14 15.15 -4.95 -0.24
CA LEU A 14 14.84 -3.57 0.14
C LEU A 14 16.07 -2.66 0.10
N LEU A 15 17.25 -3.17 0.49
CA LEU A 15 18.50 -2.42 0.36
C LEU A 15 18.81 -2.13 -1.11
N LEU A 16 18.58 -3.09 -2.01
CA LEU A 16 18.72 -2.85 -3.45
C LEU A 16 17.72 -1.80 -3.96
N PHE A 17 16.48 -1.81 -3.47
CA PHE A 17 15.45 -0.84 -3.83
C PHE A 17 15.54 0.51 -3.07
N ARG A 18 16.52 0.72 -2.18
CA ARG A 18 16.58 1.91 -1.30
C ARG A 18 16.43 3.25 -2.03
N PHE A 19 17.04 3.39 -3.21
CA PHE A 19 16.94 4.61 -4.01
C PHE A 19 15.55 4.76 -4.64
N VAL A 20 14.97 3.66 -5.13
CA VAL A 20 13.60 3.66 -5.67
C VAL A 20 12.58 4.02 -4.59
N ILE A 21 12.74 3.46 -3.38
CA ILE A 21 11.88 3.78 -2.23
C ILE A 21 11.98 5.26 -1.89
N ARG A 22 13.21 5.80 -1.82
CA ARG A 22 13.45 7.22 -1.57
C ARG A 22 12.79 8.10 -2.62
N ASP A 23 12.97 7.78 -3.90
CA ASP A 23 12.41 8.57 -5.00
C ASP A 23 10.87 8.53 -5.00
N ILE A 24 10.27 7.37 -4.72
CA ILE A 24 8.82 7.24 -4.56
C ILE A 24 8.34 8.13 -3.41
N TYR A 25 9.01 8.07 -2.26
CA TYR A 25 8.66 8.88 -1.09
C TYR A 25 8.70 10.38 -1.39
N GLU A 26 9.79 10.88 -1.98
CA GLU A 26 9.91 12.29 -2.32
C GLU A 26 8.83 12.74 -3.32
N ARG A 27 8.52 11.90 -4.32
CA ARG A 27 7.44 12.20 -5.27
C ARG A 27 6.07 12.20 -4.61
N LEU A 28 5.78 11.26 -3.72
CA LEU A 28 4.51 11.23 -2.99
C LEU A 28 4.36 12.45 -2.10
N LYS A 29 5.42 12.88 -1.41
CA LYS A 29 5.40 14.08 -0.57
C LYS A 29 5.14 15.34 -1.39
N LYS A 30 5.77 15.47 -2.57
CA LYS A 30 5.57 16.62 -3.47
C LYS A 30 4.15 16.70 -4.05
N HIS A 31 3.49 15.55 -4.27
CA HIS A 31 2.16 15.47 -4.88
C HIS A 31 1.10 15.02 -3.87
N GLN A 32 1.32 15.31 -2.59
CA GLN A 32 0.39 14.92 -1.53
C GLN A 32 -0.95 15.65 -1.71
N CYS A 33 -2.04 14.89 -1.65
CA CYS A 33 -3.39 15.45 -1.64
C CYS A 33 -3.54 16.38 -0.44
N GLN A 34 -4.06 17.59 -0.66
CA GLN A 34 -4.29 18.57 0.41
C GLN A 34 -5.53 18.23 1.22
N ASP A 35 -6.52 17.62 0.56
CA ASP A 35 -7.78 17.21 1.16
C ASP A 35 -7.93 15.67 1.13
N PRO A 36 -8.73 15.10 2.04
CA PRO A 36 -9.06 13.69 2.00
C PRO A 36 -9.72 13.30 0.67
N VAL A 37 -9.20 12.26 0.03
CA VAL A 37 -9.75 11.71 -1.21
C VAL A 37 -10.32 10.32 -0.97
N ARG A 38 -11.43 10.01 -1.65
CA ARG A 38 -11.95 8.64 -1.71
C ARG A 38 -11.38 7.94 -2.92
N VAL A 39 -10.77 6.78 -2.68
CA VAL A 39 -10.16 5.95 -3.71
C VAL A 39 -10.51 4.48 -3.46
N TYR A 40 -10.37 3.68 -4.52
CA TYR A 40 -10.74 2.29 -4.55
C TYR A 40 -9.57 1.45 -5.05
N ARG A 41 -9.53 0.18 -4.62
CA ARG A 41 -8.58 -0.82 -5.10
C ARG A 41 -9.21 -2.21 -5.00
N TYR A 42 -8.98 -3.02 -6.01
CA TYR A 42 -9.10 -4.46 -5.90
C TYR A 42 -7.88 -5.01 -5.15
N GLN A 43 -8.12 -6.00 -4.29
CA GLN A 43 -7.06 -6.74 -3.64
C GLN A 43 -7.46 -8.20 -3.49
N ALA A 44 -6.77 -9.06 -4.22
CA ALA A 44 -6.75 -10.48 -3.91
C ALA A 44 -6.04 -10.69 -2.57
N MET A 45 -6.68 -11.40 -1.65
CA MET A 45 -6.18 -11.71 -0.31
C MET A 45 -6.67 -13.09 0.14
N SER A 46 -5.95 -13.71 1.07
CA SER A 46 -6.43 -14.95 1.69
C SER A 46 -7.60 -14.68 2.64
N THR A 47 -8.35 -15.73 2.97
CA THR A 47 -9.41 -15.64 3.99
C THR A 47 -8.85 -15.21 5.34
N ASP A 48 -7.63 -15.61 5.69
CA ASP A 48 -6.98 -15.23 6.94
C ASP A 48 -6.64 -13.73 6.96
N GLU A 49 -6.13 -13.18 5.86
CA GLU A 49 -5.88 -11.74 5.71
C GLU A 49 -7.20 -10.96 5.82
N LEU A 50 -8.27 -11.44 5.19
CA LEU A 50 -9.61 -10.82 5.29
C LEU A 50 -10.12 -10.84 6.73
N ASN A 51 -10.02 -11.97 7.42
CA ASN A 51 -10.47 -12.12 8.81
C ASN A 51 -9.68 -11.20 9.74
N ALA A 52 -8.36 -11.08 9.56
CA ALA A 52 -7.52 -10.16 10.34
C ALA A 52 -7.94 -8.69 10.13
N LEU A 53 -8.27 -8.30 8.89
CA LEU A 53 -8.78 -6.96 8.59
C LEU A 53 -10.15 -6.72 9.25
N GLN A 54 -11.06 -7.70 9.19
CA GLN A 54 -12.37 -7.61 9.84
C GLN A 54 -12.26 -7.47 11.37
N GLN A 55 -11.34 -8.19 12.00
CA GLN A 55 -11.05 -8.07 13.44
C GLN A 55 -10.42 -6.72 13.82
N SER A 56 -9.86 -6.00 12.84
CA SER A 56 -9.22 -4.69 13.03
C SER A 56 -10.18 -3.51 12.85
N ILE A 57 -11.49 -3.75 12.69
CA ILE A 57 -12.49 -2.66 12.57
C ILE A 57 -12.44 -1.80 13.84
N GLY A 58 -12.27 -0.49 13.65
CA GLY A 58 -12.12 0.48 14.75
C GLY A 58 -10.69 0.59 15.32
N GLN A 59 -9.72 -0.15 14.77
CA GLN A 59 -8.30 -0.09 15.14
C GLN A 59 -7.46 0.56 14.04
N PHE A 60 -6.21 0.90 14.37
CA PHE A 60 -5.22 1.34 13.38
C PHE A 60 -4.51 0.13 12.75
N ILE A 61 -4.32 0.18 11.43
CA ILE A 61 -3.55 -0.81 10.69
C ILE A 61 -2.29 -0.16 10.11
N SER A 62 -1.16 -0.87 10.19
CA SER A 62 0.07 -0.52 9.51
C SER A 62 0.29 -1.44 8.33
N ILE A 63 0.70 -0.87 7.19
CA ILE A 63 0.72 -1.58 5.91
C ILE A 63 2.12 -1.51 5.34
N ASN A 64 2.75 -2.67 5.22
CA ASN A 64 4.11 -2.81 4.67
C ASN A 64 4.06 -2.94 3.14
N SER A 65 3.46 -1.96 2.46
CA SER A 65 3.46 -1.86 1.00
C SER A 65 2.97 -0.49 0.53
N PHE A 66 3.30 -0.10 -0.69
CA PHE A 66 2.66 1.04 -1.36
C PHE A 66 1.32 0.63 -1.97
N PHE A 67 0.33 1.51 -1.87
CA PHE A 67 -0.96 1.33 -2.51
C PHE A 67 -1.05 1.98 -3.88
N SER A 68 -1.49 1.20 -4.85
CA SER A 68 -2.05 1.68 -6.10
C SER A 68 -3.58 1.66 -5.94
N THR A 69 -4.21 2.78 -6.29
CA THR A 69 -5.65 3.00 -6.14
C THR A 69 -6.15 3.83 -7.33
N SER A 70 -7.46 3.82 -7.55
CA SER A 70 -8.15 4.64 -8.54
C SER A 70 -9.26 5.45 -7.88
N ALA A 71 -9.50 6.67 -8.35
CA ALA A 71 -10.67 7.45 -7.96
C ALA A 71 -11.96 6.93 -8.64
N ASP A 72 -11.80 6.34 -9.83
CA ASP A 72 -12.86 5.66 -10.55
C ASP A 72 -13.06 4.26 -9.97
N ARG A 73 -14.28 4.01 -9.48
CA ARG A 73 -14.67 2.76 -8.84
C ARG A 73 -14.82 1.62 -9.84
N ASP A 74 -15.31 1.89 -11.04
CA ASP A 74 -15.59 0.86 -12.05
C ASP A 74 -14.29 0.35 -12.68
N VAL A 75 -13.24 1.18 -12.68
CA VAL A 75 -11.88 0.76 -13.07
C VAL A 75 -11.18 -0.02 -11.94
N ALA A 76 -11.58 0.20 -10.69
CA ALA A 76 -10.86 -0.32 -9.52
C ALA A 76 -11.35 -1.68 -9.04
N LEU A 77 -12.57 -2.09 -9.40
CA LEU A 77 -13.26 -3.30 -8.94
C LEU A 77 -13.19 -4.41 -10.00
#